data_AF-A0A538BT03-F1
#
_entry.id   AF-A0A538BT03-F1
#
_cell.length_a   1.000
_cell.length_b   1.000
_cell.length_c   1.000
_cell.angle_alpha   90.00
_cell.angle_beta   90.00
_cell.angle_gamma   90.00
#
_symmetry.space_group_name_H-M   'P 1'
#
loop_
_entity.id
_entity.type
_entity.pdbx_description
1 polymer ?
#
loop_
_entity_poly.entity_id
_entity_poly.type
_entity_poly.pdbx_seq_one_letter_code
_entity_poly.pdbx_strand_id
1 'polypeptide(L)'
;MGLDVRRRLGSRRAEPGWTLVGIRVAYWVGAALALLWLPLRTGIAPFHAYEARTDLLFNTFAQWDAQWFVHIADHGYDSKQATSFFPLYPLLVHGVSLVLRSTVVAGVLVSLVAAGIAAVLVVEIARPLLGPGGARDTLLLVALYPLA
;
A
#
# COMPACT_ATOMS: atom_id res chain seq x y z
N MET A 1 24.41 -42.54 9.65
CA MET A 1 23.81 -41.69 8.60
C MET A 1 23.19 -40.48 9.30
N GLY A 2 24.03 -39.54 9.74
CA GLY A 2 23.60 -38.38 10.52
C GLY A 2 23.07 -37.30 9.59
N LEU A 3 21.78 -37.00 9.70
CA LEU A 3 21.19 -35.85 9.02
C LEU A 3 21.76 -34.59 9.65
N ASP A 4 22.68 -33.95 8.93
CA ASP A 4 23.29 -32.70 9.33
C ASP A 4 22.27 -31.55 9.17
N VAL A 5 21.46 -31.35 10.20
CA VAL A 5 20.45 -30.29 10.32
C VAL A 5 21.10 -28.88 10.35
N ARG A 6 22.43 -28.79 10.49
CA ARG A 6 23.14 -27.50 10.67
C ARG A 6 23.43 -26.76 9.36
N ARG A 7 23.16 -27.36 8.19
CA ARG A 7 23.39 -26.72 6.87
C ARG A 7 22.26 -25.82 6.35
N ARG A 8 21.25 -25.50 7.18
CA ARG A 8 20.19 -24.50 6.88
C ARG A 8 20.46 -23.11 7.47
N LEU A 9 21.70 -22.84 7.88
CA LEU A 9 22.16 -21.52 8.31
C LEU A 9 22.85 -20.86 7.11
N GLY A 10 22.11 -20.12 6.28
CA GLY A 10 22.76 -19.46 5.14
C GLY A 10 21.92 -18.63 4.19
N SER A 11 20.59 -18.63 4.25
CA SER A 11 19.83 -17.57 3.58
C SER A 11 19.47 -16.53 4.63
N ARG A 12 19.89 -15.28 4.41
CA ARG A 12 19.25 -14.13 5.04
C ARG A 12 17.76 -14.28 4.70
N ARG A 13 16.96 -14.78 5.66
CA ARG A 13 15.51 -14.89 5.53
C ARG A 13 15.01 -13.47 5.41
N ALA A 14 14.86 -12.98 4.19
CA ALA A 14 14.04 -11.81 3.95
C ALA A 14 12.62 -12.28 4.26
N GLU A 15 12.16 -12.05 5.49
CA GLU A 15 10.78 -12.39 5.80
C GLU A 15 9.89 -11.61 4.83
N PRO A 16 8.83 -12.26 4.29
CA PRO A 16 7.96 -11.65 3.30
C PRO A 16 7.52 -10.23 3.66
N GLY A 17 7.15 -10.02 4.92
CA GLY A 17 6.75 -8.71 5.45
C GLY A 17 7.84 -7.65 5.32
N TRP A 18 9.06 -7.94 5.79
CA TRP A 18 10.18 -6.99 5.74
C TRP A 18 10.60 -6.62 4.32
N THR A 19 10.48 -7.57 3.38
CA THR A 19 10.77 -7.31 1.96
C THR A 19 9.78 -6.31 1.39
N LEU A 20 8.49 -6.52 1.61
CA LEU A 20 7.45 -5.60 1.16
C LEU A 20 7.62 -4.23 1.81
N VAL A 21 7.82 -4.17 3.13
CA VAL A 21 8.02 -2.91 3.87
C VAL A 21 9.19 -2.13 3.29
N GLY A 22 10.34 -2.78 3.06
CA GLY A 22 11.51 -2.14 2.46
C GLY A 22 11.22 -1.57 1.06
N ILE A 23 10.50 -2.31 0.23
CA ILE A 23 10.10 -1.86 -1.11
C ILE A 23 9.14 -0.66 -1.03
N ARG A 24 8.12 -0.73 -0.16
CA ARG A 24 7.17 0.37 0.03
C ARG A 24 7.89 1.63 0.54
N VAL A 25 8.77 1.51 1.53
CA VAL A 25 9.59 2.64 2.00
C VAL A 25 10.42 3.23 0.87
N ALA A 26 11.04 2.41 0.01
CA ALA A 26 11.79 2.90 -1.13
C ALA A 26 10.92 3.68 -2.13
N TYR A 27 9.69 3.22 -2.41
CA TYR A 27 8.72 3.98 -3.23
C TYR A 27 8.33 5.31 -2.59
N TRP A 28 8.06 5.32 -1.28
CA TRP A 28 7.72 6.55 -0.56
C TRP A 28 8.87 7.57 -0.57
N VAL A 29 10.11 7.11 -0.37
CA VAL A 29 11.30 7.96 -0.47
C VAL A 29 11.47 8.47 -1.91
N GLY A 30 11.31 7.60 -2.91
CA GLY A 30 11.39 8.00 -4.32
C GLY A 30 10.34 9.05 -4.69
N ALA A 31 9.10 8.88 -4.24
CA ALA A 31 8.03 9.85 -4.43
C ALA A 31 8.36 11.19 -3.74
N ALA A 32 8.80 11.16 -2.47
CA ALA A 32 9.19 12.37 -1.74
C ALA A 32 10.35 13.10 -2.41
N LEU A 33 11.36 12.37 -2.90
CA LEU A 33 12.48 12.95 -3.64
C LEU A 33 12.01 13.56 -4.97
N ALA A 34 11.15 12.88 -5.72
CA ALA A 34 10.58 13.40 -6.96
C ALA A 34 9.81 14.70 -6.75
N LEU A 35 9.07 14.81 -5.63
CA LEU A 35 8.35 16.03 -5.25
C LEU A 35 9.29 17.21 -4.97
N LEU A 36 10.56 17.00 -4.61
CA LEU A 36 11.54 18.09 -4.45
C LEU A 36 11.88 18.79 -5.76
N TRP A 37 11.78 18.07 -6.88
CA TRP A 37 12.07 18.60 -8.23
C TRP A 37 10.84 19.24 -8.87
N LEU A 38 9.65 19.02 -8.31
CA LEU A 38 8.42 19.56 -8.85
C LEU A 38 8.30 21.04 -8.43
N PRO A 39 8.07 21.98 -9.38
CA PRO A 39 7.74 23.35 -9.02
C PRO A 39 6.50 23.31 -8.13
N LEU A 40 6.62 23.77 -6.88
CA LEU A 40 5.49 23.84 -5.96
C LEU A 40 4.42 24.72 -6.58
N ARG A 41 3.40 24.11 -7.19
CA ARG A 41 2.24 24.84 -7.67
C ARG A 41 1.53 25.37 -6.43
N THR A 42 1.50 26.68 -6.28
CA THR A 42 0.72 27.38 -5.24
C THR A 42 -0.76 27.12 -5.51
N GLY A 43 -1.28 26.05 -4.90
CA GLY A 43 -2.61 25.48 -5.13
C GLY A 43 -2.67 24.01 -4.71
N ILE A 44 -2.27 23.71 -3.47
CA ILE A 44 -2.17 22.34 -2.92
C ILE A 44 -3.57 21.69 -2.90
N ALA A 45 -3.57 20.37 -3.18
CA ALA A 45 -4.58 19.60 -3.91
C ALA A 45 -5.94 19.33 -3.18
N PRO A 46 -6.96 18.79 -3.90
CA PRO A 46 -8.38 18.76 -3.49
C PRO A 46 -8.72 18.05 -2.18
N PHE A 47 -7.79 17.30 -1.57
CA PHE A 47 -7.98 16.65 -0.28
C PHE A 47 -6.97 17.14 0.75
N HIS A 48 -7.41 17.18 2.01
CA HIS A 48 -6.61 17.62 3.14
C HIS A 48 -6.11 16.42 3.94
N ALA A 49 -4.79 16.27 4.04
CA ALA A 49 -4.15 15.32 4.94
C ALA A 49 -4.11 15.90 6.35
N TYR A 50 -3.26 16.91 6.59
CA TYR A 50 -3.14 17.59 7.90
C TYR A 50 -2.58 19.03 7.77
N GLU A 51 -1.59 19.20 6.89
CA GLU A 51 -0.93 20.47 6.59
C GLU A 51 -0.37 20.46 5.16
N ALA A 52 0.04 21.62 4.64
CA ALA A 52 0.51 21.79 3.27
C ALA A 52 1.56 20.75 2.81
N ARG A 53 2.51 20.38 3.68
CA ARG A 53 3.58 19.42 3.36
C ARG A 53 3.04 17.99 3.27
N THR A 54 2.20 17.60 4.20
CA THR A 54 1.55 16.27 4.16
C THR A 54 0.56 16.21 3.01
N ASP A 55 -0.15 17.29 2.73
CA ASP A 55 -1.11 17.37 1.63
C ASP A 55 -0.37 17.16 0.30
N LEU A 56 0.79 17.79 0.11
CA LEU A 56 1.63 17.55 -1.07
C LEU A 56 2.01 16.06 -1.21
N LEU A 57 2.45 15.43 -0.12
CA LEU A 57 2.89 14.03 -0.13
C LEU A 57 1.71 13.07 -0.40
N PHE A 58 0.64 13.18 0.38
CA PHE A 58 -0.50 12.26 0.33
C PHE A 58 -1.34 12.43 -0.93
N ASN A 59 -1.43 13.64 -1.49
CA ASN A 59 -2.15 13.85 -2.75
C ASN A 59 -1.48 13.15 -3.95
N THR A 60 -0.19 12.77 -3.85
CA THR A 60 0.47 11.91 -4.86
C THR A 60 -0.23 10.56 -4.99
N PHE A 61 -0.85 10.07 -3.91
CA PHE A 61 -1.57 8.79 -3.87
C PHE A 61 -3.08 8.93 -4.07
N ALA A 62 -3.62 10.15 -4.02
CA ALA A 62 -5.05 10.45 -4.17
C ALA A 62 -5.42 10.78 -5.63
N GLN A 63 -5.00 9.92 -6.57
CA GLN A 63 -5.22 10.11 -8.01
C GLN A 63 -6.25 9.11 -8.57
N TRP A 64 -6.92 9.48 -9.66
CA TRP A 64 -7.88 8.64 -10.37
C TRP A 64 -8.98 8.09 -9.46
N ASP A 65 -9.17 6.77 -9.39
CA ASP A 65 -10.22 6.12 -8.60
C ASP A 65 -10.06 6.28 -7.09
N ALA A 66 -8.86 6.64 -6.60
CA ALA A 66 -8.69 6.98 -5.20
C ALA A 66 -9.59 8.15 -4.77
N GLN A 67 -9.87 9.09 -5.69
CA GLN A 67 -10.76 10.22 -5.44
C GLN A 67 -12.19 9.76 -5.16
N TRP A 68 -12.67 8.72 -5.86
CA TRP A 68 -13.98 8.13 -5.61
C TRP A 68 -14.05 7.44 -4.26
N PHE A 69 -13.02 6.68 -3.89
CA PHE A 69 -13.00 6.01 -2.59
C PHE A 69 -12.96 7.00 -1.42
N VAL A 70 -12.17 8.07 -1.52
CA VAL A 70 -12.14 9.14 -0.51
C VAL A 70 -13.50 9.84 -0.45
N HIS A 71 -14.08 10.18 -1.61
CA HIS A 71 -15.40 10.81 -1.68
C HIS A 71 -16.49 9.97 -1.02
N ILE A 72 -16.55 8.66 -1.33
CA ILE A 72 -17.52 7.73 -0.75
C ILE A 72 -17.29 7.56 0.75
N ALA A 73 -16.03 7.53 1.20
CA ALA A 73 -15.72 7.46 2.63
C ALA A 73 -16.16 8.72 3.39
N ASP A 74 -16.15 9.90 2.75
CA ASP A 74 -16.56 11.16 3.39
C ASP A 74 -18.07 11.43 3.29
N HIS A 75 -18.69 11.12 2.14
CA HIS A 75 -20.05 11.55 1.79
C HIS A 75 -21.02 10.38 1.61
N GLY A 76 -20.53 9.13 1.60
CA GLY A 76 -21.32 7.96 1.26
C GLY A 76 -21.61 7.84 -0.23
N TYR A 77 -22.61 7.01 -0.56
CA TYR A 77 -23.04 6.76 -1.94
C TYR A 77 -24.07 7.81 -2.39
N ASP A 78 -23.60 8.99 -2.75
CA ASP A 78 -24.42 10.16 -3.11
C ASP A 78 -24.71 10.28 -4.62
N SER A 79 -24.05 9.47 -5.44
CA SER A 79 -24.13 9.52 -6.90
C SER A 79 -24.27 8.12 -7.50
N LYS A 80 -24.82 8.04 -8.73
CA LYS A 80 -24.93 6.76 -9.44
C LYS A 80 -23.56 6.16 -9.73
N GLN A 81 -22.56 7.00 -10.01
CA GLN A 81 -21.19 6.62 -10.30
C GLN A 81 -20.54 5.94 -9.08
N ALA A 82 -20.82 6.43 -7.87
CA ALA A 82 -20.32 5.83 -6.63
C ALA A 82 -20.69 4.34 -6.51
N THR A 83 -21.84 3.92 -7.05
CA THR A 83 -22.30 2.52 -6.96
C THR A 83 -21.42 1.51 -7.71
N SER A 84 -20.50 1.98 -8.57
CA SER A 84 -19.51 1.13 -9.24
C SER A 84 -18.39 0.67 -8.30
N PHE A 85 -18.25 1.29 -7.12
CA PHE A 85 -17.23 0.97 -6.13
C PHE A 85 -17.83 0.14 -5.01
N PHE A 86 -17.21 -1.01 -4.69
CA PHE A 86 -17.71 -1.93 -3.65
C PHE A 86 -17.50 -1.33 -2.24
N PRO A 87 -18.44 -1.57 -1.30
CA PRO A 87 -18.53 -0.78 -0.06
C PRO A 87 -17.49 -1.12 1.01
N LEU A 88 -16.89 -2.31 0.98
CA LEU A 88 -16.01 -2.76 2.06
C LEU A 88 -14.80 -1.82 2.25
N TYR A 89 -14.12 -1.45 1.17
CA TYR A 89 -12.94 -0.59 1.25
C TYR A 89 -13.30 0.84 1.74
N PRO A 90 -14.22 1.60 1.13
CA PRO A 90 -14.60 2.91 1.63
C PRO A 90 -15.12 2.89 3.08
N LEU A 91 -15.83 1.83 3.50
CA LEU A 91 -16.30 1.69 4.87
C LEU A 91 -15.15 1.51 5.88
N LEU A 92 -14.14 0.70 5.54
CA LEU A 92 -12.94 0.57 6.35
C LEU A 92 -12.17 1.89 6.43
N VAL A 93 -12.04 2.59 5.29
CA VAL A 93 -11.39 3.91 5.23
C VAL A 93 -12.12 4.92 6.11
N HIS A 94 -13.45 4.99 6.03
CA HIS A 94 -14.27 5.84 6.90
C HIS A 94 -14.03 5.50 8.39
N GLY A 95 -14.11 4.23 8.77
CA GLY A 95 -13.89 3.82 10.17
C GLY A 95 -12.50 4.21 10.70
N VAL A 96 -11.46 4.06 9.88
CA VAL A 96 -10.09 4.45 10.25
C VAL A 96 -9.91 5.97 10.24
N SER A 97 -10.59 6.70 9.34
CA SER A 97 -10.50 8.16 9.26
C SER A 97 -11.09 8.84 10.50
N LEU A 98 -12.05 8.23 11.20
CA LEU A 98 -12.55 8.73 12.48
C LEU A 98 -11.44 8.82 13.54
N VAL A 99 -10.46 7.91 13.50
CA VAL A 99 -9.33 7.89 14.44
C VAL A 99 -8.20 8.81 13.95
N LEU A 100 -7.84 8.70 12.66
CA LEU A 100 -6.74 9.46 12.09
C LEU A 100 -7.08 10.92 11.79
N ARG A 101 -8.37 11.27 11.72
CA ARG A 101 -8.89 12.59 11.32
C ARG A 101 -8.46 13.03 9.91
N SER A 102 -8.16 12.07 9.05
CA SER A 102 -7.84 12.30 7.65
C SER A 102 -8.19 11.08 6.80
N THR A 103 -9.12 11.27 5.86
CA THR A 103 -9.64 10.20 5.00
C THR A 103 -8.61 9.73 3.98
N VAL A 104 -7.81 10.65 3.42
CA VAL A 104 -6.72 10.28 2.49
C VAL A 104 -5.63 9.45 3.20
N VAL A 105 -5.26 9.84 4.43
CA VAL A 105 -4.26 9.10 5.21
C VAL A 105 -4.80 7.73 5.64
N ALA A 106 -6.08 7.66 6.02
CA ALA A 106 -6.76 6.40 6.29
C ALA A 106 -6.79 5.48 5.07
N GLY A 107 -7.10 6.00 3.89
CA GLY A 107 -7.07 5.26 2.62
C GLY A 107 -5.70 4.65 2.34
N VAL A 108 -4.65 5.45 2.48
CA VAL A 108 -3.26 4.98 2.33
C VAL A 108 -2.92 3.90 3.35
N LEU A 109 -3.26 4.08 4.63
CA LEU A 109 -2.97 3.11 5.67
C LEU A 109 -3.69 1.78 5.43
N VAL A 110 -4.99 1.82 5.14
CA VAL A 110 -5.80 0.62 4.84
C VAL A 110 -5.21 -0.12 3.64
N SER A 111 -4.81 0.61 2.59
CA SER A 111 -4.16 0.04 1.41
C SER A 111 -2.83 -0.64 1.73
N LEU A 112 -1.97 -0.03 2.55
CA LEU A 112 -0.70 -0.61 2.97
C LEU A 112 -0.88 -1.88 3.80
N VAL A 113 -1.86 -1.88 4.71
CA VAL A 113 -2.20 -3.07 5.53
C VAL A 113 -2.74 -4.18 4.63
N ALA A 114 -3.65 -3.86 3.71
CA ALA A 114 -4.19 -4.83 2.75
C ALA A 114 -3.08 -5.43 1.87
N ALA A 115 -2.12 -4.62 1.41
CA ALA A 115 -0.95 -5.10 0.67
C ALA A 115 -0.07 -6.04 1.51
N GLY A 116 0.12 -5.74 2.81
CA GLY A 116 0.82 -6.61 3.75
C GLY A 116 0.15 -7.97 3.91
N ILE A 117 -1.17 -7.98 4.08
CA ILE A 117 -1.97 -9.21 4.15
C ILE A 117 -1.84 -9.99 2.84
N ALA A 118 -2.01 -9.32 1.70
CA ALA A 118 -1.88 -9.94 0.38
C ALA A 118 -0.51 -10.59 0.17
N ALA A 119 0.58 -9.93 0.59
CA ALA A 119 1.93 -10.50 0.50
C ALA A 119 2.10 -11.79 1.30
N VAL A 120 1.54 -11.87 2.52
CA VAL A 120 1.54 -13.10 3.31
C VAL A 120 0.77 -14.19 2.59
N LEU A 121 -0.46 -13.89 2.14
CA LEU A 121 -1.31 -14.86 1.45
C LEU A 121 -0.66 -15.39 0.17
N VAL A 122 -0.04 -14.51 -0.64
CA VAL A 122 0.67 -14.91 -1.86
C VAL A 122 1.84 -15.84 -1.55
N VAL A 123 2.62 -15.57 -0.50
CA VAL A 123 3.72 -16.46 -0.12
C VAL A 123 3.20 -17.81 0.39
N GLU A 124 2.13 -17.82 1.19
CA GLU A 124 1.52 -19.05 1.68
C GLU A 124 0.94 -19.91 0.55
N ILE A 125 0.37 -19.29 -0.48
CA ILE A 125 -0.12 -19.99 -1.68
C ILE A 125 1.05 -20.48 -2.55
N ALA A 126 2.07 -19.66 -2.77
CA ALA A 126 3.17 -19.97 -3.68
C ALA A 126 4.14 -21.02 -3.10
N ARG A 127 4.31 -21.07 -1.78
CA ARG A 127 5.24 -21.98 -1.10
C ARG A 127 5.02 -23.47 -1.41
N PRO A 128 3.79 -24.03 -1.33
CA PRO A 128 3.55 -25.42 -1.69
C PRO A 128 3.64 -25.69 -3.20
N LEU A 129 3.42 -24.67 -4.05
CA LEU A 129 3.37 -24.84 -5.50
C LEU A 129 4.75 -24.72 -6.17
N LEU A 130 5.59 -23.80 -5.71
CA LEU A 130 6.85 -23.41 -6.35
C LEU A 130 8.08 -23.60 -5.44
N GLY A 131 7.86 -24.09 -4.22
CA GLY A 131 8.88 -24.19 -3.19
C GLY A 131 9.29 -22.82 -2.61
N PRO A 132 10.26 -22.81 -1.67
CA PRO A 132 10.65 -21.60 -0.95
C PRO A 132 11.27 -20.51 -1.85
N GLY A 133 12.01 -20.90 -2.90
CA GLY A 133 12.62 -19.97 -3.84
C GLY A 133 11.57 -19.28 -4.70
N GLY A 134 10.68 -20.07 -5.33
CA GLY A 134 9.61 -19.53 -6.16
C GLY A 134 8.66 -18.62 -5.39
N ALA A 135 8.30 -18.95 -4.14
CA ALA A 135 7.46 -18.07 -3.33
C ALA A 135 8.08 -16.69 -3.05
N ARG A 136 9.40 -16.65 -2.84
CA ARG A 136 10.13 -15.38 -2.70
C ARG A 136 10.12 -14.60 -4.00
N ASP A 137 10.37 -15.26 -5.12
CA ASP A 137 10.40 -14.61 -6.43
C ASP A 137 9.02 -14.08 -6.81
N THR A 138 7.95 -14.84 -6.54
CA THR A 138 6.56 -14.36 -6.69
C THR A 138 6.31 -13.11 -5.86
N LEU A 139 6.71 -13.10 -4.59
CA LEU A 139 6.55 -11.90 -3.75
C LEU A 139 7.33 -10.70 -4.31
N LEU A 140 8.57 -10.92 -4.75
CA LEU A 140 9.40 -9.84 -5.32
C LEU A 140 8.77 -9.30 -6.61
N LEU A 141 8.29 -10.19 -7.48
CA LEU A 141 7.61 -9.81 -8.71
C LEU A 141 6.36 -8.98 -8.41
N VAL A 142 5.53 -9.41 -7.45
CA VAL A 142 4.35 -8.64 -7.03
C VAL A 142 4.78 -7.31 -6.42
N ALA A 143 5.70 -7.29 -5.47
CA ALA A 143 6.04 -6.08 -4.72
C ALA A 143 6.79 -5.02 -5.57
N LEU A 144 7.57 -5.44 -6.56
CA LEU A 144 8.33 -4.55 -7.45
C LEU A 144 7.55 -4.16 -8.70
N TYR A 145 6.39 -4.78 -8.96
CA TYR A 145 5.57 -4.42 -10.10
C TYR A 145 5.02 -3.00 -9.88
N PRO A 146 5.27 -2.04 -10.78
CA PRO A 146 4.93 -0.64 -10.55
C PRO A 146 3.42 -0.35 -10.44
N LEU A 147 2.55 -1.32 -10.75
CA LEU A 147 1.09 -1.21 -10.58
C LEU A 147 0.56 -1.99 -9.36
N ALA A 148 1.43 -2.60 -8.57
CA ALA A 148 1.04 -3.44 -7.43
C ALA A 148 1.10 -2.73 -6.08
#